data_AF-A0AAW6JMU8-F1
#
_entry.id   AF-A0AAW6JMU8-F1
#
_cell.length_a   1.000
_cell.length_b   1.000
_cell.length_c   1.000
_cell.angle_alpha   90.00
_cell.angle_beta   90.00
_cell.angle_gamma   90.00
#
_symmetry.space_group_name_H-M   'P 1'
#
loop_
_entity.id
_entity.type
_entity.pdbx_description
1 polymer ?
#
loop_
_entity_poly.entity_id
_entity_poly.type
_entity_poly.pdbx_seq_one_letter_code
_entity_poly.pdbx_strand_id
1 'polypeptide(L)'
;MNTSIELPSGKILNITRFIALIPNNNNIGSDYQLILEGYPHPINLESSDAQNLKIFLQSKLDQNTPVNTHKSTWNQQEQLQKNQKAMAILAQQIQEYQNISDEESRERQEIFENLKKRMDAERPQGQKLYSEV
;
A
#
# COMPACT_ATOMS: atom_id res chain seq x y z
N MET A 1 -24.72 -0.18 6.83
CA MET A 1 -25.45 -0.93 5.79
C MET A 1 -25.48 -2.38 6.20
N ASN A 2 -26.65 -2.99 6.37
CA ASN A 2 -26.76 -4.40 6.75
C ASN A 2 -26.46 -5.27 5.52
N THR A 3 -25.26 -5.83 5.47
CA THR A 3 -24.84 -6.75 4.41
C THR A 3 -24.90 -8.17 4.94
N SER A 4 -26.11 -8.72 5.00
CA SER A 4 -26.31 -10.15 5.26
C SER A 4 -26.36 -10.90 3.93
N ILE A 5 -25.68 -12.04 3.85
CA ILE A 5 -25.69 -12.96 2.71
C ILE A 5 -26.13 -14.35 3.17
N GLU A 6 -26.98 -14.99 2.38
CA GLU A 6 -27.31 -16.40 2.54
C GLU A 6 -26.38 -17.23 1.66
N LEU A 7 -25.71 -18.21 2.28
CA LEU A 7 -24.81 -19.14 1.62
C LEU A 7 -25.58 -20.34 1.06
N PRO A 8 -25.07 -21.03 0.02
CA PRO A 8 -25.67 -22.25 -0.51
C PRO A 8 -25.97 -23.33 0.55
N SER A 9 -25.17 -23.40 1.62
CA SER A 9 -25.43 -24.29 2.75
C SER A 9 -26.61 -23.88 3.65
N GLY A 10 -27.30 -22.78 3.34
CA GLY A 10 -28.38 -22.19 4.15
C GLY A 10 -27.89 -21.33 5.32
N LYS A 11 -26.57 -21.13 5.47
CA LYS A 11 -25.99 -20.28 6.51
C LYS A 11 -26.19 -18.81 6.15
N ILE A 12 -26.77 -18.04 7.06
CA ILE A 12 -26.90 -16.58 6.92
C ILE A 12 -25.74 -15.91 7.65
N LEU A 13 -24.99 -15.08 6.94
CA LEU A 13 -23.77 -14.46 7.41
C LEU A 13 -23.86 -12.94 7.30
N ASN A 14 -23.57 -12.23 8.40
CA ASN A 14 -23.35 -10.79 8.35
C ASN A 14 -21.88 -10.51 8.04
N ILE A 15 -21.62 -9.97 6.84
CA ILE A 15 -20.28 -9.67 6.33
C ILE A 15 -19.87 -8.21 6.53
N THR A 16 -20.64 -7.43 7.31
CA THR A 16 -20.26 -6.05 7.65
C THR A 16 -18.92 -6.00 8.40
N ARG A 17 -18.55 -7.09 9.07
CA ARG A 17 -17.30 -7.26 9.83
C ARG A 17 -16.32 -8.22 9.18
N PHE A 18 -16.39 -8.37 7.85
CA PHE A 18 -15.47 -9.25 7.13
C PHE A 18 -14.02 -8.77 7.28
N ILE A 19 -13.12 -9.65 7.74
CA ILE A 19 -11.68 -9.38 7.79
C ILE A 19 -10.96 -10.14 6.67
N ALA A 20 -11.10 -11.47 6.65
CA ALA A 20 -10.33 -12.32 5.74
C ALA A 20 -11.03 -13.65 5.44
N LEU A 21 -10.73 -14.21 4.27
CA LEU A 21 -11.09 -15.57 3.84
C LEU A 21 -9.79 -16.30 3.46
N ILE A 22 -9.43 -17.34 4.20
CA ILE A 22 -8.14 -18.03 4.12
C ILE A 22 -8.36 -19.50 3.72
N PRO A 23 -7.62 -20.06 2.76
CA PRO A 23 -7.69 -21.49 2.47
C PRO A 23 -7.11 -22.32 3.63
N ASN A 24 -7.83 -23.35 4.06
CA ASN A 24 -7.42 -24.25 5.13
C ASN A 24 -6.98 -25.60 4.54
N ASN A 25 -5.67 -25.78 4.34
CA ASN A 25 -5.11 -26.98 3.71
C ASN A 25 -5.04 -28.21 4.65
N ASN A 26 -5.49 -28.07 5.91
CA ASN A 26 -5.23 -29.06 6.95
C ASN A 26 -6.46 -29.90 7.36
N ASN A 27 -7.64 -29.71 6.75
CA ASN A 27 -8.87 -30.40 7.15
C ASN A 27 -9.63 -31.03 5.97
N ILE A 28 -10.09 -32.28 6.14
CA ILE A 28 -10.69 -33.14 5.10
C ILE A 28 -12.13 -32.71 4.71
N GLY A 29 -12.69 -31.65 5.30
CA GLY A 29 -14.07 -31.22 5.04
C GLY A 29 -14.33 -29.72 5.04
N SER A 30 -13.31 -28.87 5.21
CA SER A 30 -13.48 -27.42 5.17
C SER A 30 -12.29 -26.78 4.48
N ASP A 31 -12.51 -26.30 3.27
CA ASP A 31 -11.45 -25.76 2.41
C ASP A 31 -11.07 -24.34 2.78
N TYR A 32 -11.93 -23.62 3.51
CA TYR A 32 -11.71 -22.20 3.83
C TYR A 32 -12.10 -21.85 5.27
N GLN A 33 -11.39 -20.87 5.82
CA GLN A 33 -11.65 -20.22 7.10
C GLN A 33 -12.00 -18.75 6.87
N LEU A 34 -13.17 -18.37 7.38
CA LEU A 34 -13.65 -17.00 7.39
C LEU A 34 -13.38 -16.36 8.75
N ILE A 35 -12.77 -15.17 8.73
CA ILE A 35 -12.48 -14.37 9.92
C ILE A 35 -13.36 -13.13 9.92
N LEU A 36 -14.07 -12.92 11.02
CA LEU A 36 -14.93 -11.76 11.25
C LEU A 36 -14.43 -10.95 12.45
N GLU A 37 -14.50 -9.63 12.35
CA GLU A 37 -14.08 -8.71 13.40
C GLU A 37 -14.94 -8.86 14.67
N GLY A 38 -14.28 -9.08 15.80
CA GLY A 38 -14.94 -9.29 17.09
C GLY A 38 -15.51 -10.70 17.29
N TYR A 39 -15.23 -11.64 16.37
CA TYR A 39 -15.57 -13.04 16.56
C TYR A 39 -14.30 -13.85 16.87
N PRO A 40 -14.23 -14.55 18.02
CA PRO A 40 -12.98 -15.12 18.53
C PRO A 40 -12.47 -16.36 17.78
N HIS A 41 -13.32 -17.02 16.98
CA HIS A 41 -12.96 -18.27 16.30
C HIS A 41 -13.23 -18.18 14.79
N PRO A 42 -12.33 -18.65 13.93
CA PRO A 42 -12.59 -18.73 12.50
C PRO A 42 -13.81 -19.61 12.19
N ILE A 43 -14.63 -19.18 11.23
CA ILE A 43 -15.78 -19.94 10.75
C ILE A 43 -15.31 -20.81 9.59
N ASN A 44 -15.42 -22.12 9.74
CA ASN A 44 -15.10 -23.07 8.68
C ASN A 44 -16.19 -23.04 7.60
N LEU A 45 -15.75 -22.88 6.35
CA LEU A 45 -16.59 -22.83 5.17
C LEU A 45 -16.24 -23.96 4.21
N GLU A 46 -17.27 -24.48 3.57
CA GLU A 46 -17.13 -25.42 2.46
C GLU A 46 -16.72 -24.68 1.19
N SER A 47 -16.17 -25.41 0.22
CA SER A 47 -15.72 -24.85 -1.06
C SER A 47 -16.81 -24.06 -1.79
N SER A 48 -18.04 -24.60 -1.81
CA SER A 48 -19.21 -24.01 -2.46
C SER A 48 -19.61 -22.66 -1.84
N ASP A 49 -19.64 -22.61 -0.51
CA ASP A 49 -19.93 -21.40 0.27
C ASP A 49 -18.84 -20.35 0.09
N ALA A 50 -17.57 -20.76 0.13
CA ALA A 50 -16.43 -19.88 -0.04
C ALA A 50 -16.36 -19.26 -1.44
N GLN A 51 -16.70 -20.03 -2.49
CA GLN A 51 -16.77 -19.53 -3.86
C GLN A 51 -17.88 -18.48 -4.02
N ASN A 52 -19.06 -18.73 -3.44
CA ASN A 52 -20.16 -17.76 -3.47
C ASN A 52 -19.81 -16.47 -2.71
N LEU A 53 -19.17 -16.58 -1.54
CA LEU A 53 -18.67 -15.42 -0.82
C LEU A 53 -17.64 -14.64 -1.63
N LYS A 54 -16.71 -15.32 -2.31
CA LYS A 54 -15.71 -14.68 -3.17
C LYS A 54 -16.37 -13.90 -4.31
N ILE A 55 -17.37 -14.48 -4.99
CA ILE A 55 -18.12 -13.80 -6.04
C ILE A 55 -18.84 -12.56 -5.48
N PHE A 56 -19.48 -12.69 -4.32
CA PHE A 56 -20.17 -11.58 -3.69
C PHE A 56 -19.21 -10.44 -3.29
N LEU A 57 -18.08 -10.79 -2.65
CA LEU A 57 -17.06 -9.82 -2.24
C LEU A 57 -16.45 -9.11 -3.46
N GLN A 58 -16.17 -9.83 -4.54
CA GLN A 58 -15.70 -9.25 -5.80
C GLN A 58 -16.72 -8.28 -6.40
N SER A 59 -18.00 -8.68 -6.43
CA SER A 59 -19.08 -7.81 -6.93
C SER A 59 -19.22 -6.49 -6.15
N LYS A 60 -18.94 -6.52 -4.83
CA LYS A 60 -18.93 -5.34 -3.98
C LYS A 60 -17.68 -4.48 -4.14
N LEU A 61 -16.54 -5.10 -4.44
CA LEU A 61 -15.31 -4.40 -4.80
C LEU A 61 -15.51 -3.64 -6.12
N ASP A 62 -16.10 -4.30 -7.12
CA ASP A 62 -16.33 -3.72 -8.45
C ASP A 62 -17.36 -2.57 -8.42
N GLN A 63 -18.31 -2.59 -7.47
CA GLN A 63 -19.31 -1.52 -7.30
C GLN A 63 -18.81 -0.27 -6.56
N ASN A 64 -17.82 -0.41 -5.66
CA ASN A 64 -17.33 0.70 -4.82
C ASN A 64 -15.97 1.24 -5.25
N THR A 65 -15.35 0.63 -6.26
CA THR A 65 -14.11 1.12 -6.83
C THR A 65 -14.48 1.78 -8.16
N PRO A 66 -14.31 3.10 -8.36
CA PRO A 66 -13.94 3.55 -9.70
C PRO A 66 -12.64 2.82 -9.97
N VAL A 67 -12.71 1.64 -10.61
CA VAL A 67 -11.53 0.90 -10.96
C VAL A 67 -10.82 1.82 -11.92
N ASN A 68 -9.80 2.50 -11.42
CA ASN A 68 -8.77 3.01 -12.28
C ASN A 68 -8.05 1.75 -12.77
N THR A 69 -8.69 1.04 -13.69
CA THR A 69 -8.12 0.02 -14.56
C THR A 69 -7.18 0.70 -15.54
N HIS A 70 -6.36 1.63 -15.08
CA HIS A 70 -4.95 1.49 -15.40
C HIS A 70 -4.53 0.14 -14.80
N LYS A 71 -4.84 -0.95 -15.52
CA LYS A 71 -3.86 -2.02 -15.72
C LYS A 71 -2.56 -1.25 -15.85
N SER A 72 -1.72 -1.31 -14.83
CA SER A 72 -0.36 -0.88 -14.98
C SER A 72 0.21 -1.88 -15.96
N THR A 73 0.00 -1.63 -17.26
CA THR A 73 0.86 -2.09 -18.33
C THR A 73 2.15 -1.34 -18.11
N TRP A 74 2.83 -1.68 -17.01
CA TRP A 74 4.16 -1.24 -16.73
C TRP A 74 5.02 -1.97 -17.75
N ASN A 75 5.09 -1.35 -18.92
CA ASN A 75 6.01 -1.74 -19.94
C ASN A 75 7.30 -0.99 -19.62
N GLN A 76 8.27 -1.72 -19.07
CA GLN A 76 9.57 -1.18 -18.69
C GLN A 76 10.19 -0.35 -19.82
N GLN A 77 10.03 -0.79 -21.06
CA GLN A 77 10.64 -0.16 -22.22
C GLN A 77 9.97 1.18 -22.55
N GLU A 78 8.64 1.27 -22.46
CA GLU A 78 7.91 2.54 -22.61
C GLU A 78 8.19 3.51 -21.47
N GLN A 79 8.34 3.01 -20.24
CA GLN A 79 8.69 3.85 -19.10
C GLN A 79 10.12 4.41 -19.23
N LEU A 80 11.08 3.59 -19.68
CA LEU A 80 12.44 4.05 -19.97
C LEU A 80 12.46 5.11 -21.07
N GLN A 81 11.65 4.96 -22.13
CA GLN A 81 11.51 5.98 -23.16
C GLN A 81 10.92 7.28 -22.61
N LYS A 82 9.81 7.20 -21.86
CA LYS A 82 9.18 8.38 -21.23
C LYS A 82 10.14 9.09 -20.27
N ASN A 83 10.94 8.33 -19.53
CA ASN A 83 11.86 8.87 -18.53
C ASN A 83 13.23 9.26 -19.10
N GLN A 84 13.50 9.01 -20.39
CA GLN A 84 14.82 9.26 -20.98
C GLN A 84 15.28 10.72 -20.82
N LYS A 85 14.37 11.68 -21.00
CA LYS A 85 14.68 13.10 -20.80
C LYS A 85 15.01 13.41 -19.34
N ALA A 86 14.25 12.85 -18.40
CA ALA A 86 14.49 13.04 -16.97
C ALA A 86 15.83 12.39 -16.55
N MET A 87 16.16 11.21 -17.09
CA MET A 87 17.43 10.55 -16.87
C MET A 87 18.62 11.37 -17.41
N ALA A 88 18.47 12.01 -18.58
CA ALA A 88 19.50 12.89 -19.13
C ALA A 88 19.76 14.13 -18.25
N ILE A 89 18.69 14.77 -17.76
CA ILE A 89 18.80 15.91 -16.83
C ILE A 89 19.46 15.46 -15.53
N LEU A 90 19.07 14.31 -14.99
CA LEU A 90 19.66 13.75 -13.78
C LEU A 90 21.16 13.44 -13.97
N ALA A 91 21.53 12.87 -15.11
CA ALA A 91 22.93 12.58 -15.44
C ALA A 91 23.78 13.87 -15.52
N GLN A 92 23.23 14.92 -16.14
CA GLN A 92 23.89 16.23 -16.19
C GLN A 92 24.08 16.80 -14.78
N GLN A 93 23.03 16.75 -13.94
CA GLN A 93 23.12 17.22 -12.56
C GLN A 93 24.19 16.44 -11.78
N ILE A 94 24.20 15.11 -11.87
CA ILE A 94 25.22 14.28 -11.22
C ILE A 94 26.63 14.70 -11.65
N GLN A 95 26.84 14.94 -12.94
CA GLN A 95 28.14 15.40 -13.44
C GLN A 95 28.50 16.80 -12.90
N GLU A 96 27.54 17.72 -12.83
CA GLU A 96 27.76 19.04 -12.22
C GLU A 96 28.17 18.89 -10.74
N TYR A 97 27.45 18.07 -9.97
CA TYR A 97 27.76 17.82 -8.56
C TYR A 97 29.10 17.11 -8.34
N GLN A 98 29.50 16.21 -9.24
CA GLN A 98 30.81 15.52 -9.16
C GLN A 98 32.00 16.46 -9.40
N ASN A 99 31.79 17.56 -10.15
CA ASN A 99 32.83 18.52 -10.50
C ASN A 99 32.79 19.80 -9.65
N ILE A 100 31.98 19.82 -8.59
CA ILE A 100 31.96 20.94 -7.63
C ILE A 100 33.32 21.03 -6.92
N SER A 101 33.79 22.25 -6.72
CA SER A 101 35.01 22.50 -5.95
C SER A 101 34.81 22.23 -4.46
N ASP A 102 35.87 21.86 -3.75
CA ASP A 102 35.81 21.62 -2.30
C ASP A 102 35.28 22.85 -1.52
N GLU A 103 35.58 24.06 -1.98
CA GLU A 103 35.11 25.31 -1.37
C GLU A 103 33.59 25.46 -1.50
N GLU A 104 33.06 25.26 -2.71
CA GLU A 104 31.63 25.33 -2.96
C GLU A 104 30.87 24.19 -2.26
N SER A 105 31.48 23.00 -2.17
CA SER A 105 30.94 21.87 -1.39
C SER A 105 30.81 22.24 0.09
N ARG A 106 31.83 22.88 0.66
CA ARG A 106 31.82 23.37 2.04
C ARG A 106 30.76 24.43 2.28
N GLU A 107 30.65 25.43 1.39
CA GLU A 107 29.63 26.48 1.49
C GLU A 107 28.22 25.89 1.48
N ARG A 108 27.94 24.95 0.58
CA ARG A 108 26.64 24.25 0.52
C ARG A 108 26.35 23.46 1.79
N GLN A 109 27.37 22.79 2.35
CA GLN A 109 27.23 22.08 3.62
C GLN A 109 26.89 23.04 4.77
N GLU A 110 27.55 24.20 4.86
CA GLU A 110 27.26 25.21 5.88
C GLU A 110 25.83 25.79 5.75
N ILE A 111 25.39 26.06 4.52
CA ILE A 111 24.01 26.50 4.24
C ILE A 111 23.02 25.44 4.73
N PHE A 112 23.28 24.17 4.43
CA PHE A 112 22.39 23.08 4.83
C PHE A 112 22.34 22.90 6.35
N GLU A 113 23.49 22.96 7.05
CA GLU A 113 23.51 22.91 8.52
C GLU A 113 22.75 24.07 9.16
N ASN A 114 22.84 25.27 8.58
CA ASN A 114 22.08 26.43 9.04
C ASN A 114 20.57 26.25 8.81
N LEU A 115 20.17 25.64 7.69
CA LEU A 115 18.77 25.31 7.42
C LEU A 115 18.22 24.32 8.44
N LYS A 116 18.97 23.25 8.75
CA LYS A 116 18.58 22.26 9.77
C LYS A 116 18.28 22.93 11.10
N LYS A 117 19.18 23.81 11.57
CA LYS A 117 19.02 24.55 12.82
C LYS A 117 17.77 25.44 12.82
N ARG A 118 17.49 26.14 11.72
CA ARG A 118 16.29 26.99 11.60
C ARG A 118 15.01 26.17 11.61
N MET A 119 14.97 25.11 10.80
CA MET A 119 13.82 24.21 10.74
C MET A 119 13.51 23.61 12.10
N ASP A 120 14.53 23.19 12.84
CA ASP A 120 14.33 22.69 14.19
C ASP A 120 13.92 23.80 15.14
N ALA A 121 14.52 24.98 15.11
CA ALA A 121 14.15 26.11 15.98
C ALA A 121 12.66 26.49 15.86
N GLU A 122 12.10 26.44 14.64
CA GLU A 122 10.69 26.76 14.37
C GLU A 122 9.71 25.66 14.80
N ARG A 123 10.19 24.43 15.02
CA ARG A 123 9.34 23.28 15.36
C ARG A 123 9.17 23.11 16.87
N PRO A 124 8.01 22.65 17.36
CA PRO A 124 7.82 22.31 18.77
C PRO A 124 8.80 21.23 19.27
N GLN A 125 9.04 21.22 20.59
CA GLN A 125 9.81 20.16 21.25
C GLN A 125 9.14 18.79 21.01
N GLY A 126 9.91 17.78 20.61
CA GLY A 126 9.41 16.45 20.21
C GLY A 126 9.03 16.30 18.74
N GLN A 127 9.11 17.37 17.93
CA GLN A 127 8.89 17.34 16.48
C GLN A 127 10.10 17.85 15.67
N LYS A 128 11.28 17.88 16.29
CA LYS A 128 12.54 18.22 15.64
C LYS A 128 12.86 17.14 14.60
N LEU A 129 13.37 17.56 13.44
CA LEU A 129 13.68 16.68 12.31
C LEU A 129 15.15 16.30 12.26
N TYR A 130 16.04 17.16 12.74
CA TYR A 130 17.49 17.00 12.55
C TYR A 130 18.28 16.90 13.86
N SER A 131 17.77 17.48 14.94
CA SER A 131 18.32 17.36 16.27
C SER A 131 17.87 16.02 16.85
N GLU A 132 18.82 15.19 17.27
CA GLU A 132 18.52 13.97 18.03
C GLU A 132 17.75 14.35 19.31
N VAL A 133 16.67 13.61 19.58
CA VAL A 133 15.75 13.83 20.71
C VAL A 133 16.41 13.39 22.01
#